data_AF-R8W3W3-F1
#
_entry.id   AF-R8W3W3-F1
#
_cell.length_a   1.000
_cell.length_b   1.000
_cell.length_c   1.000
_cell.angle_alpha   90.00
_cell.angle_beta   90.00
_cell.angle_gamma   90.00
#
_symmetry.space_group_name_H-M   'P 1'
#
loop_
_entity.id
_entity.type
_entity.pdbx_description
1 polymer ?
#
loop_
_entity_poly.entity_id
_entity_poly.type
_entity_poly.pdbx_seq_one_letter_code
_entity_poly.pdbx_strand_id
1 'polypeptide(L)'
;MKQKCNRLRGWLACMLASLMLVLGLTPTAYALDIEAASAFVMDAQTGECLYEYKGDVARVPASMTKVLTAYIVYQELEKGTLTWDTPVKISHNVAVKSRDSSYPMAVPLTEGQTYSVDTLMHLIMIPSASASCIAMAEHISGSETAFVERMNQTADALGLNATYYNCHGARVNYITARSQAMLTRRFIQDYPDILRITSKSGVSFNGRWYNNTNHMLNTMAPYEGLDGFKTGTISEAGYCVTTTAERNGRRVISVVMKSTSDAQRFADSRQLLDLGFSEIAKRDASRQTTTLQIVQQPNVVNPFQKFQVSAQIGGVSVNYVAGAQWYVNGEAVADYGNSYFQVTNGKTSVLDYTLDRLDTQSLNVQLCLTMADGTVRTAQTTLPVASVDLALDASLNLERADVYPGKTVTITADVTSPAALPKVTVPVQWELDGNVIPNAPQTVTLENGHGQVSLDWTAPDDGKYDLTVSIGNADEVELECELRAA
;
A
#
# COMPACT_ATOMS: atom_id res chain seq x y z
N MET A 1 36.73 -62.81 18.30
CA MET A 1 36.33 -62.29 16.96
C MET A 1 35.26 -61.18 17.01
N LYS A 2 34.25 -61.23 17.89
CA LYS A 2 33.16 -60.23 17.94
C LYS A 2 33.60 -58.78 18.28
N GLN A 3 34.62 -58.57 19.12
CA GLN A 3 35.10 -57.21 19.47
C GLN A 3 35.87 -56.50 18.34
N LYS A 4 36.57 -57.23 17.46
CA LYS A 4 37.27 -56.63 16.30
C LYS A 4 36.29 -56.13 15.23
N CYS A 5 35.12 -56.77 15.11
CA CYS A 5 34.07 -56.39 14.16
C CYS A 5 33.35 -55.08 14.53
N ASN A 6 33.17 -54.80 15.82
CA ASN A 6 32.53 -53.55 16.27
C ASN A 6 33.45 -52.32 16.15
N ARG A 7 34.78 -52.48 16.29
CA ARG A 7 35.74 -51.39 16.06
C ARG A 7 35.84 -51.01 14.58
N LEU A 8 35.73 -51.96 13.66
CA LEU A 8 35.72 -51.69 12.21
C LEU A 8 34.45 -50.93 11.78
N ARG A 9 33.29 -51.24 12.37
CA ARG A 9 32.02 -50.54 12.10
C ARG A 9 32.01 -49.08 12.57
N GLY A 10 32.63 -48.79 13.72
CA GLY A 10 32.78 -47.41 14.21
C GLY A 10 33.71 -46.57 13.33
N TRP A 11 34.80 -47.16 12.83
CA TRP A 11 35.73 -46.47 11.93
C TRP A 11 35.13 -46.22 10.54
N LEU A 12 34.34 -47.16 9.99
CA LEU A 12 33.63 -46.95 8.73
C LEU A 12 32.56 -45.86 8.84
N ALA A 13 31.83 -45.80 9.96
CA ALA A 13 30.81 -44.79 10.20
C ALA A 13 31.43 -43.38 10.36
N CYS A 14 32.57 -43.27 11.05
CA CYS A 14 33.31 -42.01 11.15
C CYS A 14 33.94 -41.58 9.81
N MET A 15 34.42 -42.53 8.98
CA MET A 15 34.91 -42.24 7.62
C MET A 15 33.79 -41.79 6.67
N LEU A 16 32.59 -42.36 6.75
CA LEU A 16 31.43 -41.92 5.97
C LEU A 16 30.91 -40.55 6.41
N ALA A 17 30.89 -40.28 7.71
CA ALA A 17 30.52 -38.96 8.25
C ALA A 17 31.55 -37.87 7.89
N SER A 18 32.84 -38.20 7.85
CA SER A 18 33.88 -37.27 7.40
C SER A 18 33.94 -37.12 5.87
N LEU A 19 33.58 -38.15 5.09
CA LEU A 19 33.43 -38.04 3.64
C LEU A 19 32.20 -37.19 3.25
N MET A 20 31.11 -37.26 4.02
CA MET A 20 29.96 -36.35 3.86
C MET A 20 30.27 -34.90 4.29
N LEU A 21 31.21 -34.70 5.21
CA LEU A 21 31.67 -33.36 5.61
C LEU A 21 32.67 -32.73 4.61
N VAL A 22 33.40 -33.56 3.86
CA VAL A 22 34.37 -33.14 2.82
C VAL A 22 33.69 -32.94 1.45
N LEU A 23 32.60 -33.64 1.17
CA LEU A 23 31.72 -33.39 0.02
C LEU A 23 30.77 -32.23 0.29
N GLY A 24 31.31 -31.07 0.72
CA GLY A 24 30.56 -29.83 0.91
C GLY A 24 29.86 -29.39 -0.38
N LEU A 25 28.75 -30.05 -0.70
CA LEU A 25 27.72 -29.63 -1.61
C LEU A 25 27.00 -28.47 -0.92
N THR A 26 27.72 -27.36 -0.72
CA THR A 26 27.05 -26.08 -0.71
C THR A 26 26.30 -26.03 -2.03
N PRO A 27 24.95 -25.92 -2.06
CA PRO A 27 24.26 -25.70 -3.31
C PRO A 27 24.93 -24.49 -3.94
N THR A 28 25.68 -24.71 -5.03
CA THR A 28 26.18 -23.62 -5.84
C THR A 28 24.95 -22.84 -6.24
N ALA A 29 24.82 -21.64 -5.70
CA ALA A 29 23.83 -20.70 -6.20
C ALA A 29 24.12 -20.59 -7.70
N TYR A 30 23.28 -21.23 -8.52
CA TYR A 30 23.39 -21.12 -9.96
C TYR A 30 23.29 -19.63 -10.25
N ALA A 31 24.39 -19.05 -10.72
CA ALA A 31 24.37 -17.67 -11.16
C ALA A 31 23.27 -17.55 -12.21
N LEU A 32 22.35 -16.61 -12.01
CA LEU A 32 21.32 -16.32 -12.99
C LEU A 32 21.97 -16.01 -14.32
N ASP A 33 21.69 -16.82 -15.33
CA ASP A 33 22.16 -16.60 -16.70
C ASP A 33 21.01 -15.98 -17.49
N ILE A 34 20.84 -14.67 -17.32
CA ILE A 34 19.77 -13.88 -17.95
C ILE A 34 20.37 -13.07 -19.09
N GLU A 35 19.97 -13.38 -20.32
CA GLU A 35 20.45 -12.67 -21.52
C GLU A 35 19.59 -11.44 -21.87
N ALA A 36 18.43 -11.30 -21.23
CA ALA A 36 17.50 -10.20 -21.48
C ALA A 36 18.11 -8.82 -21.17
N ALA A 37 17.83 -7.83 -22.02
CA ALA A 37 18.32 -6.47 -21.78
C ALA A 37 17.63 -5.77 -20.59
N SER A 38 16.43 -6.21 -20.21
CA SER A 38 15.79 -5.87 -18.93
C SER A 38 14.98 -7.06 -18.39
N ALA A 39 14.95 -7.20 -17.07
CA ALA A 39 14.15 -8.18 -16.36
C ALA A 39 13.58 -7.61 -15.05
N PHE A 40 12.42 -8.10 -14.64
CA PHE A 40 11.79 -7.73 -13.39
C PHE A 40 11.01 -8.92 -12.81
N VAL A 41 11.08 -9.12 -11.49
CA VAL A 41 10.33 -10.16 -10.79
C VAL A 41 9.61 -9.54 -9.59
N MET A 42 8.32 -9.85 -9.46
CA MET A 42 7.44 -9.29 -8.45
C MET A 42 6.71 -10.39 -7.68
N ASP A 43 6.60 -10.24 -6.36
CA ASP A 43 5.60 -10.96 -5.57
C ASP A 43 4.23 -10.29 -5.83
N ALA A 44 3.30 -11.03 -6.45
CA ALA A 44 2.00 -10.46 -6.83
C ALA A 44 1.14 -10.06 -5.63
N GLN A 45 1.31 -10.71 -4.47
CA GLN A 45 0.54 -10.39 -3.27
C GLN A 45 1.05 -9.07 -2.68
N THR A 46 2.35 -8.99 -2.41
CA THR A 46 2.95 -7.88 -1.67
C THR A 46 3.29 -6.68 -2.56
N GLY A 47 3.47 -6.89 -3.87
CA GLY A 47 3.98 -5.89 -4.80
C GLY A 47 5.50 -5.68 -4.69
N GLU A 48 6.19 -6.43 -3.85
CA GLU A 48 7.63 -6.29 -3.65
C GLU A 48 8.42 -6.69 -4.90
N CYS A 49 9.46 -5.91 -5.20
CA CYS A 49 10.50 -6.32 -6.14
C CYS A 49 11.31 -7.49 -5.54
N LEU A 50 11.34 -8.62 -6.22
CA LEU A 50 12.14 -9.80 -5.86
C LEU A 50 13.48 -9.81 -6.60
N TYR A 51 13.48 -9.32 -7.83
CA TYR A 51 14.67 -9.16 -8.65
C TYR A 51 14.45 -8.10 -9.71
N GLU A 52 15.51 -7.37 -10.03
CA GLU A 52 15.49 -6.36 -11.08
C GLU A 52 16.82 -6.30 -11.81
N TYR A 53 16.73 -6.23 -13.14
CA TYR A 53 17.83 -5.86 -14.02
C TYR A 53 17.33 -4.81 -15.00
N LYS A 54 17.76 -3.55 -14.83
CA LYS A 54 17.31 -2.41 -15.65
C LYS A 54 15.78 -2.35 -15.76
N GLY A 55 15.08 -2.60 -14.65
CA GLY A 55 13.62 -2.76 -14.62
C GLY A 55 12.87 -1.46 -14.93
N ASP A 56 13.50 -0.33 -14.65
CA ASP A 56 12.99 1.02 -14.90
C ASP A 56 13.43 1.63 -16.25
N VAL A 57 14.20 0.89 -17.06
CA VAL A 57 14.53 1.34 -18.42
C VAL A 57 13.38 1.04 -19.36
N ALA A 58 12.80 2.09 -19.97
CA ALA A 58 11.72 1.92 -20.93
C ALA A 58 12.20 1.16 -22.17
N ARG A 59 11.45 0.15 -22.59
CA ARG A 59 11.74 -0.68 -23.77
C ARG A 59 10.50 -0.90 -24.61
N VAL A 60 10.72 -1.33 -25.86
CA VAL A 60 9.63 -1.67 -26.76
C VAL A 60 8.98 -3.00 -26.32
N PRO A 61 7.70 -3.02 -25.94
CA PRO A 61 7.04 -4.22 -25.40
C PRO A 61 6.52 -5.18 -26.46
N ALA A 62 6.46 -4.72 -27.72
CA ALA A 62 5.70 -5.39 -28.78
C ALA A 62 4.29 -5.74 -28.28
N SER A 63 3.82 -6.98 -28.54
CA SER A 63 2.48 -7.44 -28.16
C SER A 63 2.21 -7.53 -26.65
N MET A 64 3.18 -7.30 -25.76
CA MET A 64 2.84 -7.09 -24.33
C MET A 64 1.99 -5.82 -24.13
N THR A 65 1.98 -4.90 -25.10
CA THR A 65 1.00 -3.79 -25.20
C THR A 65 -0.44 -4.25 -24.97
N LYS A 66 -0.78 -5.43 -25.49
CA LYS A 66 -2.15 -5.96 -25.47
C LYS A 66 -2.68 -6.22 -24.06
N VAL A 67 -1.79 -6.30 -23.06
CA VAL A 67 -2.18 -6.41 -21.65
C VAL A 67 -3.02 -5.20 -21.22
N LEU A 68 -2.60 -3.98 -21.58
CA LEU A 68 -3.37 -2.79 -21.23
C LEU A 68 -4.67 -2.68 -22.05
N THR A 69 -4.63 -3.07 -23.32
CA THR A 69 -5.83 -3.14 -24.16
C THR A 69 -6.87 -4.07 -23.56
N ALA A 70 -6.45 -5.28 -23.17
CA ALA A 70 -7.31 -6.25 -22.49
C ALA A 70 -7.81 -5.72 -21.14
N TYR A 71 -6.96 -5.06 -20.35
CA TYR A 71 -7.37 -4.43 -19.09
C TYR A 71 -8.51 -3.41 -19.29
N ILE A 72 -8.41 -2.57 -20.31
CA ILE A 72 -9.46 -1.60 -20.65
C ILE A 72 -10.76 -2.30 -21.11
N VAL A 73 -10.67 -3.41 -21.86
CA VAL A 73 -11.86 -4.20 -22.19
C VAL A 73 -12.56 -4.71 -20.92
N TYR A 74 -11.79 -5.17 -19.92
CA TYR A 74 -12.34 -5.59 -18.64
C TYR A 74 -12.96 -4.45 -17.84
N GLN A 75 -12.41 -3.23 -17.89
CA GLN A 75 -13.07 -2.07 -17.30
C GLN A 75 -14.46 -1.81 -17.91
N GLU A 76 -14.63 -2.04 -19.21
CA GLU A 76 -15.93 -1.89 -19.86
C GLU A 76 -16.90 -3.04 -19.51
N LEU A 77 -16.38 -4.26 -19.31
CA LEU A 77 -17.16 -5.37 -18.76
C LEU A 77 -17.64 -5.09 -17.34
N GLU A 78 -16.76 -4.56 -16.47
CA GLU A 78 -17.10 -4.18 -15.10
C GLU A 78 -18.16 -3.07 -15.05
N LYS A 79 -18.03 -2.06 -15.92
CA LYS A 79 -19.02 -0.97 -16.05
C LYS A 79 -20.36 -1.43 -16.64
N GLY A 80 -20.44 -2.63 -17.21
CA GLY A 80 -21.61 -3.14 -17.91
C GLY A 80 -21.88 -2.49 -19.26
N THR A 81 -20.95 -1.69 -19.79
CA THR A 81 -21.03 -1.13 -21.16
C THR A 81 -20.73 -2.20 -22.22
N LEU A 82 -20.01 -3.26 -21.83
CA LEU A 82 -19.86 -4.49 -22.59
C LEU A 82 -20.35 -5.69 -21.78
N THR A 83 -20.72 -6.74 -22.51
CA THR A 83 -20.86 -8.11 -22.02
C THR A 83 -19.99 -9.04 -22.87
N TRP A 84 -19.70 -10.23 -22.38
CA TRP A 84 -18.95 -11.24 -23.14
C TRP A 84 -19.57 -11.58 -24.51
N ASP A 85 -20.89 -11.50 -24.62
CA ASP A 85 -21.67 -11.78 -25.84
C ASP A 85 -21.90 -10.53 -26.72
N THR A 86 -21.43 -9.36 -26.29
CA THR A 86 -21.63 -8.12 -27.05
C THR A 86 -21.07 -8.27 -28.48
N PRO A 87 -21.88 -8.06 -29.53
CA PRO A 87 -21.45 -8.24 -30.90
C PRO A 87 -20.62 -7.06 -31.38
N VAL A 88 -19.36 -7.32 -31.74
CA VAL A 88 -18.44 -6.32 -32.30
C VAL A 88 -18.39 -6.47 -33.81
N LYS A 89 -18.91 -5.48 -34.54
CA LYS A 89 -18.91 -5.44 -36.00
C LYS A 89 -17.51 -5.12 -36.54
N ILE A 90 -17.04 -5.93 -37.48
CA ILE A 90 -15.72 -5.76 -38.09
C ILE A 90 -15.78 -4.75 -39.24
N SER A 91 -14.98 -3.70 -39.14
CA SER A 91 -14.81 -2.69 -40.19
C SER A 91 -13.94 -3.20 -41.34
N HIS A 92 -14.00 -2.50 -42.48
CA HIS A 92 -13.07 -2.72 -43.61
C HIS A 92 -11.61 -2.65 -43.16
N ASN A 93 -11.28 -1.64 -42.35
CA ASN A 93 -9.94 -1.41 -41.81
C ASN A 93 -9.43 -2.62 -41.00
N VAL A 94 -10.24 -3.13 -40.08
CA VAL A 94 -9.92 -4.31 -39.28
C VAL A 94 -9.76 -5.55 -40.17
N ALA A 95 -10.67 -5.76 -41.13
CA ALA A 95 -10.61 -6.91 -42.03
C ALA A 95 -9.32 -6.91 -42.87
N VAL A 96 -8.90 -5.77 -43.41
CA VAL A 96 -7.63 -5.63 -44.13
C VAL A 96 -6.45 -5.94 -43.21
N LYS A 97 -6.36 -5.29 -42.04
CA LYS A 97 -5.26 -5.49 -41.09
C LYS A 97 -5.19 -6.91 -40.53
N SER A 98 -6.31 -7.61 -40.44
CA SER A 98 -6.37 -9.01 -39.97
C SER A 98 -5.68 -10.01 -40.90
N ARG A 99 -5.41 -9.60 -42.15
CA ARG A 99 -4.72 -10.38 -43.19
C ARG A 99 -3.35 -9.81 -43.57
N ASP A 100 -2.95 -8.69 -42.96
CA ASP A 100 -1.68 -8.04 -43.24
C ASP A 100 -0.55 -8.65 -42.38
N SER A 101 0.48 -9.16 -43.03
CA SER A 101 1.68 -9.72 -42.38
C SER A 101 2.49 -8.69 -41.58
N SER A 102 2.28 -7.39 -41.79
CA SER A 102 2.88 -6.31 -40.98
C SER A 102 2.29 -6.21 -39.56
N TYR A 103 1.24 -6.97 -39.27
CA TYR A 103 0.61 -7.10 -37.96
C TYR A 103 0.90 -8.50 -37.40
N PRO A 104 1.61 -8.64 -36.27
CA PRO A 104 1.90 -9.93 -35.66
C PRO A 104 0.63 -10.75 -35.44
N MET A 105 0.72 -12.02 -35.86
CA MET A 105 -0.34 -13.02 -35.96
C MET A 105 -1.58 -12.56 -36.73
N ALA A 106 -1.59 -12.84 -38.04
CA ALA A 106 -2.75 -12.64 -38.91
C ALA A 106 -3.83 -13.71 -38.63
N VAL A 107 -4.87 -13.33 -37.88
CA VAL A 107 -6.09 -14.11 -37.71
C VAL A 107 -7.19 -13.46 -38.57
N PRO A 108 -7.62 -14.06 -39.68
CA PRO A 108 -8.54 -13.41 -40.62
C PRO A 108 -9.91 -13.13 -40.00
N LEU A 109 -10.33 -11.87 -40.02
CA LEU A 109 -11.66 -11.41 -39.62
C LEU A 109 -12.45 -10.97 -40.85
N THR A 110 -13.73 -11.31 -40.95
CA THR A 110 -14.56 -10.99 -42.13
C THR A 110 -15.18 -9.60 -41.99
N GLU A 111 -15.04 -8.75 -43.02
CA GLU A 111 -15.68 -7.43 -43.06
C GLU A 111 -17.20 -7.55 -42.92
N GLY A 112 -17.80 -6.69 -42.10
CA GLY A 112 -19.24 -6.64 -41.87
C GLY A 112 -19.77 -7.74 -40.93
N GLN A 113 -19.02 -8.82 -40.70
CA GLN A 113 -19.37 -9.85 -39.72
C GLN A 113 -19.20 -9.31 -38.29
N THR A 114 -19.95 -9.88 -37.35
CA THR A 114 -19.80 -9.60 -35.91
C THR A 114 -19.14 -10.78 -35.20
N TYR A 115 -18.26 -10.48 -34.24
CA TYR A 115 -17.69 -11.46 -33.31
C TYR A 115 -17.96 -11.00 -31.88
N SER A 116 -18.13 -11.93 -30.94
CA SER A 116 -18.35 -11.58 -29.53
C SER A 116 -17.08 -11.01 -28.89
N VAL A 117 -17.25 -10.23 -27.82
CA VAL A 117 -16.12 -9.75 -26.99
C VAL A 117 -15.29 -10.94 -26.47
N ASP A 118 -15.94 -12.03 -26.05
CA ASP A 118 -15.23 -13.25 -25.61
C ASP A 118 -14.34 -13.82 -26.72
N THR A 119 -14.85 -13.90 -27.96
CA THR A 119 -14.07 -14.37 -29.11
C THR A 119 -12.85 -13.47 -29.34
N LEU A 120 -13.06 -12.14 -29.39
CA LEU A 120 -11.97 -11.20 -29.63
C LEU A 120 -10.94 -11.21 -28.51
N MET A 121 -11.35 -11.32 -27.24
CA MET A 121 -10.44 -11.42 -26.10
C MET A 121 -9.59 -12.70 -26.15
N HIS A 122 -10.16 -13.84 -26.51
CA HIS A 122 -9.38 -15.06 -26.74
C HIS A 122 -8.36 -14.86 -27.87
N LEU A 123 -8.74 -14.23 -28.99
CA LEU A 123 -7.82 -13.95 -30.09
C LEU A 123 -6.71 -12.96 -29.71
N ILE A 124 -7.00 -11.96 -28.87
CA ILE A 124 -6.01 -10.99 -28.37
C ILE A 124 -4.99 -11.68 -27.45
N MET A 125 -5.44 -12.49 -26.50
CA MET A 125 -4.58 -13.00 -25.43
C MET A 125 -3.85 -14.30 -25.80
N ILE A 126 -4.44 -15.16 -26.64
CA ILE A 126 -3.88 -16.49 -26.93
C ILE A 126 -2.95 -16.43 -28.15
N PRO A 127 -3.44 -16.25 -29.39
CA PRO A 127 -2.59 -16.19 -30.56
C PRO A 127 -1.98 -14.80 -30.79
N SER A 128 -2.36 -13.79 -30.00
CA SER A 128 -1.83 -12.43 -30.09
C SER A 128 -2.29 -11.63 -31.32
N ALA A 129 -3.52 -11.85 -31.77
CA ALA A 129 -4.09 -11.22 -32.96
C ALA A 129 -4.19 -9.69 -32.81
N SER A 130 -3.42 -8.95 -33.62
CA SER A 130 -3.35 -7.49 -33.51
C SER A 130 -4.62 -6.78 -34.01
N ALA A 131 -5.25 -7.29 -35.08
CA ALA A 131 -6.47 -6.69 -35.62
C ALA A 131 -7.67 -6.77 -34.65
N SER A 132 -7.72 -7.80 -33.79
CA SER A 132 -8.75 -7.90 -32.75
C SER A 132 -8.66 -6.78 -31.72
N CYS A 133 -7.45 -6.26 -31.44
CA CYS A 133 -7.30 -5.08 -30.58
C CYS A 133 -7.91 -3.84 -31.24
N ILE A 134 -7.69 -3.66 -32.55
CA ILE A 134 -8.24 -2.54 -33.32
C ILE A 134 -9.76 -2.63 -33.37
N ALA A 135 -10.32 -3.83 -33.53
CA ALA A 135 -11.76 -4.06 -33.46
C ALA A 135 -12.37 -3.60 -32.12
N MET A 136 -11.72 -3.99 -31.00
CA MET A 136 -12.15 -3.55 -29.67
C MET A 136 -11.96 -2.04 -29.47
N ALA A 137 -10.88 -1.47 -29.98
CA ALA A 137 -10.59 -0.04 -29.89
C ALA A 137 -11.63 0.81 -30.66
N GLU A 138 -11.94 0.43 -31.90
CA GLU A 138 -13.00 1.05 -32.71
C GLU A 138 -14.36 0.92 -32.02
N HIS A 139 -14.65 -0.21 -31.38
CA HIS A 139 -15.92 -0.43 -30.69
C HIS A 139 -16.06 0.39 -29.39
N ILE A 140 -15.00 0.44 -28.57
CA ILE A 140 -15.02 1.09 -27.25
C ILE A 140 -14.88 2.61 -27.36
N SER A 141 -14.05 3.09 -28.28
CA SER A 141 -13.66 4.51 -28.34
C SER A 141 -13.96 5.16 -29.70
N GLY A 142 -14.64 4.45 -30.60
CA GLY A 142 -14.98 4.93 -31.95
C GLY A 142 -13.81 4.91 -32.94
N SER A 143 -12.56 4.92 -32.46
CA SER A 143 -11.35 4.81 -33.28
C SER A 143 -10.15 4.29 -32.48
N GLU A 144 -9.13 3.77 -33.16
CA GLU A 144 -7.86 3.39 -32.50
C GLU A 144 -7.16 4.59 -31.85
N THR A 145 -7.17 5.76 -32.50
CA THR A 145 -6.53 6.98 -31.95
C THR A 145 -7.12 7.37 -30.60
N ALA A 146 -8.45 7.47 -30.52
CA ALA A 146 -9.14 7.80 -29.26
C ALA A 146 -8.91 6.72 -28.18
N PHE A 147 -8.83 5.44 -28.59
CA PHE A 147 -8.49 4.36 -27.66
C PHE A 147 -7.06 4.48 -27.13
N VAL A 148 -6.10 4.87 -27.95
CA VAL A 148 -4.69 5.08 -27.54
C VAL A 148 -4.57 6.26 -26.57
N GLU A 149 -5.32 7.33 -26.77
CA GLU A 149 -5.42 8.43 -25.79
C GLU A 149 -5.89 7.90 -24.43
N ARG A 150 -6.97 7.10 -24.44
CA ARG A 150 -7.46 6.43 -23.24
C ARG A 150 -6.44 5.46 -22.63
N MET A 151 -5.66 4.75 -23.45
CA MET A 151 -4.58 3.88 -22.95
C MET A 151 -3.55 4.67 -22.16
N ASN A 152 -3.08 5.81 -22.67
CA ASN A 152 -2.11 6.63 -21.96
C ASN A 152 -2.70 7.21 -20.66
N GLN A 153 -3.95 7.70 -20.70
CA GLN A 153 -4.65 8.16 -19.48
C GLN A 153 -4.77 7.04 -18.43
N THR A 154 -5.07 5.81 -18.87
CA THR A 154 -5.16 4.65 -17.99
C THR A 154 -3.79 4.29 -17.43
N ALA A 155 -2.73 4.37 -18.23
CA ALA A 155 -1.37 4.12 -17.78
C ALA A 155 -0.92 5.12 -16.70
N ASP A 156 -1.20 6.41 -16.90
CA ASP A 156 -0.92 7.47 -15.93
C ASP A 156 -1.69 7.27 -14.63
N ALA A 157 -2.99 6.96 -14.72
CA ALA A 157 -3.84 6.68 -13.54
C ALA A 157 -3.38 5.45 -12.74
N LEU A 158 -2.71 4.50 -13.41
CA LEU A 158 -2.12 3.32 -12.79
C LEU A 158 -0.67 3.55 -12.32
N GLY A 159 -0.10 4.74 -12.53
CA GLY A 159 1.28 5.07 -12.17
C GLY A 159 2.33 4.31 -13.00
N LEU A 160 2.00 3.94 -14.24
CA LEU A 160 2.88 3.19 -15.12
C LEU A 160 3.81 4.13 -15.89
N ASN A 161 5.10 3.81 -15.93
CA ASN A 161 6.03 4.44 -16.86
C ASN A 161 5.89 3.76 -18.24
N ALA A 162 4.94 4.27 -19.03
CA ALA A 162 4.60 3.77 -20.35
C ALA A 162 4.19 4.89 -21.31
N THR A 163 4.33 4.65 -22.60
CA THR A 163 3.81 5.51 -23.67
C THR A 163 3.34 4.65 -24.82
N TYR A 164 2.06 4.79 -25.17
CA TYR A 164 1.39 4.04 -26.22
C TYR A 164 1.08 4.93 -27.42
N TYR A 165 1.38 4.43 -28.61
CA TYR A 165 1.07 5.02 -29.90
C TYR A 165 0.12 4.14 -30.74
N ASN A 166 -0.15 2.92 -30.29
CA ASN A 166 -1.07 1.97 -30.91
C ASN A 166 -1.56 0.93 -29.88
N CYS A 167 -2.71 0.30 -30.14
CA CYS A 167 -3.38 -0.57 -29.17
C CYS A 167 -2.91 -2.04 -29.19
N HIS A 168 -2.00 -2.40 -30.09
CA HIS A 168 -1.69 -3.81 -30.36
C HIS A 168 -0.19 -4.15 -30.23
N GLY A 169 0.72 -3.18 -30.33
CA GLY A 169 2.16 -3.39 -30.26
C GLY A 169 2.78 -4.02 -31.51
N ALA A 170 2.17 -3.80 -32.68
CA ALA A 170 2.80 -4.13 -33.99
C ALA A 170 3.69 -2.99 -34.49
N ARG A 171 3.63 -1.85 -33.80
CA ARG A 171 4.49 -0.69 -33.96
C ARG A 171 5.05 -0.34 -32.58
N VAL A 172 6.05 0.53 -32.56
CA VAL A 172 6.75 0.92 -31.33
C VAL A 172 5.77 1.55 -30.33
N ASN A 173 5.86 1.06 -29.10
CA ASN A 173 5.34 1.63 -27.85
C ASN A 173 6.49 1.55 -26.84
N TYR A 174 6.35 2.12 -25.66
CA TYR A 174 7.34 2.01 -24.59
C TYR A 174 6.67 1.66 -23.26
N ILE A 175 7.32 0.79 -22.50
CA ILE A 175 6.98 0.50 -21.10
C ILE A 175 8.22 -0.02 -20.38
N THR A 176 8.33 0.22 -19.08
CA THR A 176 9.38 -0.38 -18.25
C THR A 176 9.00 -1.80 -17.82
N ALA A 177 9.98 -2.67 -17.53
CA ALA A 177 9.68 -4.03 -17.08
C ALA A 177 8.93 -4.02 -15.73
N ARG A 178 9.27 -3.07 -14.83
CA ARG A 178 8.53 -2.82 -13.60
C ARG A 178 7.06 -2.47 -13.87
N SER A 179 6.81 -1.53 -14.77
CA SER A 179 5.44 -1.09 -15.10
C SER A 179 4.63 -2.21 -15.73
N GLN A 180 5.25 -3.05 -16.57
CA GLN A 180 4.58 -4.23 -17.13
C GLN A 180 4.19 -5.24 -16.04
N ALA A 181 5.04 -5.45 -15.03
CA ALA A 181 4.73 -6.30 -13.89
C ALA A 181 3.61 -5.70 -13.02
N MET A 182 3.66 -4.38 -12.76
CA MET A 182 2.60 -3.65 -12.04
C MET A 182 1.25 -3.74 -12.76
N LEU A 183 1.22 -3.53 -14.07
CA LEU A 183 0.02 -3.67 -14.89
C LEU A 183 -0.55 -5.09 -14.81
N THR A 184 0.32 -6.11 -14.92
CA THR A 184 -0.12 -7.51 -14.84
C THR A 184 -0.64 -7.86 -13.45
N ARG A 185 0.03 -7.39 -12.39
CA ARG A 185 -0.43 -7.54 -11.00
C ARG A 185 -1.81 -6.92 -10.83
N ARG A 186 -1.98 -5.68 -11.29
CA ARG A 186 -3.23 -4.95 -11.17
C ARG A 186 -4.36 -5.64 -11.94
N PHE A 187 -4.09 -6.10 -13.16
CA PHE A 187 -5.08 -6.81 -13.95
C PHE A 187 -5.57 -8.08 -13.23
N ILE A 188 -4.65 -8.89 -12.69
CA ILE A 188 -5.05 -10.11 -11.97
C ILE A 188 -5.82 -9.79 -10.68
N GLN A 189 -5.46 -8.71 -9.97
CA GLN A 189 -6.14 -8.28 -8.75
C GLN A 189 -7.55 -7.77 -9.01
N ASP A 190 -7.71 -6.90 -10.01
CA ASP A 190 -9.00 -6.28 -10.32
C ASP A 190 -9.92 -7.29 -11.05
N TYR A 191 -9.35 -8.11 -11.94
CA TYR A 191 -10.11 -8.98 -12.84
C TYR A 191 -9.50 -10.39 -12.95
N PRO A 192 -9.57 -11.23 -11.91
CA PRO A 192 -8.94 -12.56 -11.90
C PRO A 192 -9.44 -13.51 -13.00
N ASP A 193 -10.64 -13.31 -13.56
CA ASP A 193 -11.18 -14.12 -14.68
C ASP A 193 -10.28 -14.08 -15.94
N ILE A 194 -9.39 -13.09 -16.09
CA ILE A 194 -8.42 -13.07 -17.19
C ILE A 194 -7.58 -14.35 -17.28
N LEU A 195 -7.32 -14.98 -16.13
CA LEU A 195 -6.57 -16.22 -16.05
C LEU A 195 -7.30 -17.40 -16.70
N ARG A 196 -8.63 -17.36 -16.82
CA ARG A 196 -9.42 -18.33 -17.62
C ARG A 196 -9.00 -18.32 -19.08
N ILE A 197 -8.58 -17.17 -19.60
CA ILE A 197 -8.15 -17.00 -21.00
C ILE A 197 -6.64 -17.25 -21.12
N THR A 198 -5.82 -16.61 -20.29
CA THR A 198 -4.35 -16.63 -20.44
C THR A 198 -3.74 -17.99 -20.14
N SER A 199 -4.41 -18.84 -19.34
CA SER A 199 -3.95 -20.20 -19.02
C SER A 199 -4.22 -21.23 -20.13
N LYS A 200 -5.04 -20.90 -21.14
CA LYS A 200 -5.36 -21.83 -22.23
C LYS A 200 -4.13 -22.08 -23.12
N SER A 201 -3.92 -23.33 -23.50
CA SER A 201 -2.83 -23.74 -24.42
C SER A 201 -3.04 -23.29 -25.87
N GLY A 202 -4.28 -22.93 -26.23
CA GLY A 202 -4.69 -22.47 -27.56
C GLY A 202 -6.20 -22.22 -27.65
N VAL A 203 -6.67 -21.82 -28.82
CA VAL A 203 -8.08 -21.56 -29.13
C VAL A 203 -8.42 -21.99 -30.56
N SER A 204 -9.62 -22.54 -30.76
CA SER A 204 -10.15 -22.81 -32.10
C SER A 204 -10.93 -21.61 -32.60
N PHE A 205 -10.66 -21.17 -33.83
CA PHE A 205 -11.36 -20.08 -34.49
C PHE A 205 -11.49 -20.36 -35.99
N ASN A 206 -12.70 -20.24 -36.53
CA ASN A 206 -13.03 -20.53 -37.94
C ASN A 206 -12.45 -21.86 -38.45
N GLY A 207 -12.61 -22.93 -37.65
CA GLY A 207 -12.14 -24.28 -38.01
C GLY A 207 -10.62 -24.48 -37.94
N ARG A 208 -9.87 -23.47 -37.48
CA ARG A 208 -8.41 -23.54 -37.30
C ARG A 208 -8.03 -23.46 -35.82
N TRP A 209 -7.12 -24.33 -35.40
CA TRP A 209 -6.49 -24.24 -34.09
C TRP A 209 -5.35 -23.21 -34.10
N TYR A 210 -5.33 -22.35 -33.10
CA TYR A 210 -4.27 -21.40 -32.85
C TYR A 210 -3.65 -21.65 -31.48
N ASN A 211 -2.35 -21.90 -31.44
CA ASN A 211 -1.62 -22.09 -30.18
C ASN A 211 -1.50 -20.77 -29.41
N ASN A 212 -1.45 -20.89 -28.08
CA ASN A 212 -1.00 -19.80 -27.24
C ASN A 212 0.46 -19.49 -27.54
N THR A 213 0.74 -18.21 -27.73
CA THR A 213 2.09 -17.69 -27.97
C THR A 213 3.01 -17.77 -26.75
N ASN A 214 2.48 -18.06 -25.55
CA ASN A 214 3.29 -18.45 -24.40
C ASN A 214 3.56 -19.95 -24.44
N HIS A 215 4.74 -20.32 -24.94
CA HIS A 215 5.09 -21.72 -25.19
C HIS A 215 5.31 -22.53 -23.90
N MET A 216 5.53 -21.87 -22.76
CA MET A 216 5.63 -22.52 -21.46
C MET A 216 4.29 -23.08 -20.95
N LEU A 217 3.16 -22.81 -21.62
CA LEU A 217 1.86 -23.44 -21.36
C LEU A 217 1.63 -24.72 -22.17
N ASN A 218 2.40 -24.96 -23.23
CA ASN A 218 2.08 -26.01 -24.20
C ASN A 218 3.28 -26.84 -24.66
N THR A 219 4.22 -26.22 -25.36
CA THR A 219 5.16 -26.89 -26.28
C THR A 219 6.60 -26.83 -25.81
N MET A 220 6.94 -25.90 -24.91
CA MET A 220 8.28 -25.73 -24.36
C MET A 220 8.29 -26.04 -22.88
N ALA A 221 8.29 -27.34 -22.54
CA ALA A 221 8.38 -27.89 -21.19
C ALA A 221 7.50 -27.12 -20.17
N PRO A 222 6.24 -27.53 -19.97
CA PRO A 222 5.31 -26.81 -19.10
C PRO A 222 5.92 -26.41 -17.75
N TYR A 223 5.67 -25.17 -17.33
CA TYR A 223 6.13 -24.69 -16.03
C TYR A 223 5.02 -24.88 -15.00
N GLU A 224 5.34 -25.54 -13.88
CA GLU A 224 4.36 -25.80 -12.82
C GLU A 224 3.77 -24.49 -12.27
N GLY A 225 2.44 -24.41 -12.26
CA GLY A 225 1.70 -23.25 -11.74
C GLY A 225 1.53 -22.12 -12.75
N LEU A 226 2.07 -22.23 -13.96
CA LEU A 226 2.00 -21.19 -14.98
C LEU A 226 0.58 -21.02 -15.52
N ASP A 227 0.10 -19.78 -15.57
CA ASP A 227 -1.25 -19.45 -16.01
C ASP A 227 -1.33 -18.20 -16.91
N GLY A 228 -0.18 -17.71 -17.36
CA GLY A 228 -0.11 -16.49 -18.18
C GLY A 228 1.31 -16.02 -18.48
N PHE A 229 1.49 -14.84 -19.07
CA PHE A 229 0.44 -13.86 -19.39
C PHE A 229 0.48 -13.43 -20.86
N LYS A 230 1.59 -12.85 -21.32
CA LYS A 230 1.68 -12.36 -22.70
C LYS A 230 3.11 -12.27 -23.22
N THR A 231 3.34 -12.80 -24.41
CA THR A 231 4.58 -12.61 -25.18
C THR A 231 4.51 -11.42 -26.14
N GLY A 232 5.67 -10.94 -26.57
CA GLY A 232 5.80 -9.92 -27.60
C GLY A 232 7.06 -10.10 -28.44
N THR A 233 6.93 -9.95 -29.76
CA THR A 233 8.05 -10.01 -30.70
C THR A 233 7.79 -9.06 -31.87
N ILE A 234 8.72 -8.12 -32.09
CA ILE A 234 8.97 -7.35 -33.31
C ILE A 234 10.47 -7.06 -33.39
N SER A 235 10.99 -6.60 -34.53
CA SER A 235 12.44 -6.38 -34.72
C SER A 235 13.04 -5.46 -33.63
N GLU A 236 12.36 -4.36 -33.30
CA GLU A 236 12.81 -3.35 -32.34
C GLU A 236 12.81 -3.87 -30.90
N ALA A 237 11.86 -4.76 -30.58
CA ALA A 237 11.65 -5.33 -29.26
C ALA A 237 12.55 -6.53 -28.96
N GLY A 238 13.01 -7.25 -29.99
CA GLY A 238 13.54 -8.61 -29.81
C GLY A 238 12.45 -9.54 -29.28
N TYR A 239 12.78 -10.38 -28.30
CA TYR A 239 11.84 -11.30 -27.67
C TYR A 239 11.49 -10.86 -26.25
N CYS A 240 10.21 -10.63 -26.01
CA CYS A 240 9.68 -10.24 -24.70
C CYS A 240 8.64 -11.25 -24.21
N VAL A 241 8.52 -11.38 -22.89
CA VAL A 241 7.43 -12.12 -22.24
C VAL A 241 7.15 -11.59 -20.84
N THR A 242 5.88 -11.51 -20.49
CA THR A 242 5.40 -11.48 -19.12
C THR A 242 4.79 -12.83 -18.79
N THR A 243 5.26 -13.49 -17.73
CA THR A 243 4.72 -14.74 -17.22
C THR A 243 4.21 -14.57 -15.80
N THR A 244 3.23 -15.40 -15.45
CA THR A 244 2.71 -15.52 -14.09
C THR A 244 2.62 -16.99 -13.72
N ALA A 245 3.01 -17.31 -12.49
CA ALA A 245 2.86 -18.65 -11.95
C ALA A 245 2.43 -18.60 -10.48
N GLU A 246 1.60 -19.56 -10.08
CA GLU A 246 1.14 -19.71 -8.71
C GLU A 246 1.51 -21.08 -8.14
N ARG A 247 2.12 -21.10 -6.95
CA ARG A 247 2.46 -22.31 -6.20
C ARG A 247 2.11 -22.09 -4.74
N ASN A 248 1.40 -23.03 -4.13
CA ASN A 248 1.02 -22.97 -2.71
C ASN A 248 0.34 -21.65 -2.31
N GLY A 249 -0.54 -21.11 -3.18
CA GLY A 249 -1.24 -19.85 -2.94
C GLY A 249 -0.37 -18.59 -3.06
N ARG A 250 0.88 -18.71 -3.52
CA ARG A 250 1.79 -17.58 -3.77
C ARG A 250 2.02 -17.42 -5.25
N ARG A 251 1.95 -16.18 -5.73
CA ARG A 251 2.04 -15.86 -7.16
C ARG A 251 3.25 -14.98 -7.45
N VAL A 252 4.03 -15.39 -8.44
CA VAL A 252 5.18 -14.64 -8.97
C VAL A 252 4.83 -14.11 -10.36
N ILE A 253 5.21 -12.87 -10.63
CA ILE A 253 5.16 -12.26 -11.96
C ILE A 253 6.59 -12.03 -12.42
N SER A 254 6.95 -12.54 -13.61
CA SER A 254 8.25 -12.32 -14.25
C SER A 254 8.05 -11.57 -15.56
N VAL A 255 8.89 -10.56 -15.79
CA VAL A 255 8.94 -9.80 -17.05
C VAL A 255 10.34 -9.89 -17.62
N VAL A 256 10.43 -10.28 -18.89
CA VAL A 256 11.63 -10.37 -19.70
C VAL A 256 11.44 -9.46 -20.92
N MET A 257 12.39 -8.55 -21.16
CA MET A 257 12.33 -7.64 -22.29
C MET A 257 13.63 -7.68 -23.10
N LYS A 258 13.49 -7.74 -24.43
CA LYS A 258 14.60 -7.71 -25.38
C LYS A 258 15.63 -8.81 -25.09
N SER A 259 15.12 -10.05 -25.03
CA SER A 259 15.92 -11.27 -25.07
C SER A 259 16.31 -11.61 -26.52
N THR A 260 17.28 -12.51 -26.68
CA THR A 260 18.00 -12.80 -27.93
C THR A 260 17.24 -13.75 -28.86
N SER A 261 16.43 -14.66 -28.31
CA SER A 261 15.64 -15.62 -29.07
C SER A 261 14.33 -15.98 -28.36
N ASP A 262 13.44 -16.67 -29.09
CA ASP A 262 12.20 -17.20 -28.52
C ASP A 262 12.46 -18.21 -27.40
N ALA A 263 13.39 -19.13 -27.62
CA ALA A 263 13.80 -20.09 -26.59
C ALA A 263 14.41 -19.38 -25.38
N GLN A 264 15.27 -18.37 -25.62
CA GLN A 264 15.97 -17.67 -24.55
C GLN A 264 15.01 -16.88 -23.65
N ARG A 265 14.00 -16.18 -24.20
CA ARG A 265 13.04 -15.44 -23.35
C ARG A 265 12.31 -16.35 -22.34
N PHE A 266 12.05 -17.60 -22.71
CA PHE A 266 11.41 -18.57 -21.83
C PHE A 266 12.40 -19.23 -20.87
N ALA A 267 13.65 -19.45 -21.29
CA ALA A 267 14.73 -19.88 -20.41
C ALA A 267 15.01 -18.84 -19.31
N ASP A 268 15.13 -17.55 -19.70
CA ASP A 268 15.25 -16.42 -18.78
C ASP A 268 14.05 -16.39 -17.81
N SER A 269 12.83 -16.46 -18.35
CA SER A 269 11.61 -16.38 -17.55
C SER A 269 11.47 -17.53 -16.54
N ARG A 270 11.83 -18.76 -16.92
CA ARG A 270 11.84 -19.92 -16.00
C ARG A 270 12.78 -19.70 -14.82
N GLN A 271 14.02 -19.26 -15.08
CA GLN A 271 14.99 -18.96 -14.03
C GLN A 271 14.49 -17.85 -13.09
N LEU A 272 13.87 -16.81 -13.66
CA LEU A 272 13.32 -15.69 -12.91
C LEU A 272 12.11 -16.08 -12.04
N LEU A 273 11.24 -16.97 -12.53
CA LEU A 273 10.13 -17.51 -11.74
C LEU A 273 10.66 -18.35 -10.57
N ASP A 274 11.63 -19.24 -10.81
CA ASP A 274 12.24 -20.08 -9.77
C ASP A 274 12.95 -19.22 -8.70
N LEU A 275 13.67 -18.19 -9.13
CA LEU A 275 14.22 -17.18 -8.22
C LEU A 275 13.12 -16.49 -7.42
N GLY A 276 12.03 -16.07 -8.06
CA GLY A 276 10.95 -15.37 -7.39
C GLY A 276 10.36 -16.19 -6.24
N PHE A 277 10.09 -17.47 -6.46
CA PHE A 277 9.61 -18.37 -5.41
C PHE A 277 10.64 -18.57 -4.29
N SER A 278 11.93 -18.70 -4.64
CA SER A 278 13.01 -18.78 -3.65
C SER A 278 13.11 -17.51 -2.79
N GLU A 279 13.04 -16.32 -3.39
CA GLU A 279 13.10 -15.05 -2.66
C GLU A 279 11.88 -14.84 -1.77
N ILE A 280 10.70 -15.24 -2.22
CA ILE A 280 9.49 -15.28 -1.39
C ILE A 280 9.72 -16.14 -0.14
N ALA A 281 10.18 -17.38 -0.32
CA ALA A 281 10.40 -18.30 0.80
C ALA A 281 11.43 -17.76 1.82
N LYS A 282 12.50 -17.11 1.35
CA LYS A 282 13.48 -16.45 2.21
C LYS A 282 12.89 -15.29 3.00
N ARG A 283 12.07 -14.45 2.35
CA ARG A 283 11.41 -13.31 3.00
C ARG A 283 10.37 -13.76 4.02
N ASP A 284 9.62 -14.82 3.73
CA ASP A 284 8.68 -15.42 4.69
C ASP A 284 9.41 -15.94 5.93
N ALA A 285 10.53 -16.66 5.75
CA ALA A 285 11.37 -17.10 6.85
C ALA A 285 11.90 -15.90 7.68
N SER A 286 12.31 -14.82 7.03
CA SER A 286 12.75 -13.58 7.70
C SER A 286 11.62 -12.90 8.50
N ARG A 287 10.40 -12.87 7.96
CA ARG A 287 9.20 -12.35 8.66
C ARG A 287 8.93 -13.13 9.95
N GLN A 288 9.07 -14.45 9.91
CA GLN A 288 8.85 -15.30 11.09
C GLN A 288 9.82 -14.98 12.22
N THR A 289 11.10 -14.73 11.91
CA THR A 289 12.14 -14.44 12.90
C THR A 289 12.21 -12.97 13.31
N THR A 290 11.47 -12.09 12.65
CA THR A 290 11.50 -10.65 12.94
C THR A 290 10.97 -10.35 14.34
N THR A 291 11.76 -9.57 15.09
CA THR A 291 11.42 -9.02 16.40
C THR A 291 11.33 -7.51 16.33
N LEU A 292 10.53 -6.92 17.23
CA LEU A 292 10.36 -5.49 17.39
C LEU A 292 10.40 -5.16 18.87
N GLN A 293 11.23 -4.21 19.28
CA GLN A 293 11.43 -3.86 20.70
C GLN A 293 11.56 -2.35 20.89
N ILE A 294 11.04 -1.81 21.99
CA ILE A 294 11.33 -0.43 22.40
C ILE A 294 12.77 -0.39 22.93
N VAL A 295 13.58 0.51 22.39
CA VAL A 295 15.01 0.65 22.74
C VAL A 295 15.35 2.00 23.37
N GLN A 296 14.50 3.01 23.19
CA GLN A 296 14.65 4.33 23.81
C GLN A 296 13.29 4.91 24.14
N GLN A 297 13.17 5.49 25.32
CA GLN A 297 11.96 6.16 25.81
C GLN A 297 12.33 7.12 26.95
N PRO A 298 11.52 8.14 27.26
CA PRO A 298 11.71 8.94 28.45
C PRO A 298 11.30 8.16 29.71
N ASN A 299 11.84 8.52 30.86
CA ASN A 299 11.38 7.98 32.15
C ASN A 299 10.00 8.53 32.54
N VAL A 300 9.70 9.77 32.12
CA VAL A 300 8.44 10.47 32.36
C VAL A 300 8.16 11.42 31.19
N VAL A 301 6.90 11.55 30.81
CA VAL A 301 6.45 12.51 29.80
C VAL A 301 5.99 13.79 30.50
N ASN A 302 6.58 14.92 30.13
CA ASN A 302 6.10 16.22 30.55
C ASN A 302 5.09 16.73 29.51
N PRO A 303 3.85 17.08 29.90
CA PRO A 303 2.91 17.72 28.99
C PRO A 303 3.52 18.96 28.31
N PHE A 304 3.11 19.20 27.07
CA PHE A 304 3.54 20.30 26.21
C PHE A 304 5.03 20.32 25.86
N GLN A 305 5.80 19.29 26.23
CA GLN A 305 7.19 19.11 25.82
C GLN A 305 7.30 17.95 24.83
N LYS A 306 8.17 18.13 23.82
CA LYS A 306 8.50 17.06 22.88
C LYS A 306 9.23 15.93 23.60
N PHE A 307 8.85 14.69 23.29
CA PHE A 307 9.59 13.50 23.69
C PHE A 307 9.68 12.52 22.51
N GLN A 308 10.59 11.56 22.65
CA GLN A 308 10.84 10.53 21.63
C GLN A 308 10.66 9.12 22.20
N VAL A 309 10.09 8.24 21.39
CA VAL A 309 10.10 6.80 21.62
C VAL A 309 10.69 6.12 20.39
N SER A 310 11.68 5.26 20.59
CA SER A 310 12.36 4.56 19.51
C SER A 310 12.13 3.05 19.63
N ALA A 311 11.73 2.43 18.53
CA ALA A 311 11.59 0.98 18.41
C ALA A 311 12.61 0.44 17.40
N GLN A 312 13.36 -0.59 17.78
CA GLN A 312 14.33 -1.26 16.92
C GLN A 312 13.82 -2.61 16.44
N ILE A 313 14.12 -2.90 15.18
CA ILE A 313 13.81 -4.15 14.51
C ILE A 313 15.01 -5.09 14.59
N GLY A 314 14.78 -6.34 14.95
CA GLY A 314 15.79 -7.39 15.00
C GLY A 314 15.35 -8.67 14.30
N GLY A 315 16.26 -9.63 14.18
CA GLY A 315 15.95 -10.98 13.67
C GLY A 315 15.60 -11.04 12.18
N VAL A 316 15.97 -10.03 11.40
CA VAL A 316 15.70 -9.97 9.95
C VAL A 316 16.89 -10.60 9.21
N SER A 317 16.67 -11.70 8.50
CA SER A 317 17.71 -12.40 7.73
C SER A 317 17.79 -11.93 6.28
N VAL A 318 16.67 -11.50 5.72
CA VAL A 318 16.53 -10.90 4.39
C VAL A 318 15.60 -9.70 4.49
N ASN A 319 15.96 -8.60 3.82
CA ASN A 319 15.15 -7.40 3.80
C ASN A 319 13.82 -7.65 3.08
N TYR A 320 12.75 -7.06 3.60
CA TYR A 320 11.41 -7.13 3.04
C TYR A 320 10.62 -5.86 3.38
N VAL A 321 9.37 -5.79 2.95
CA VAL A 321 8.46 -4.67 3.16
C VAL A 321 7.27 -5.08 4.01
N ALA A 322 6.87 -4.17 4.90
CA ALA A 322 5.68 -4.27 5.73
C ALA A 322 4.98 -2.91 5.83
N GLY A 323 3.75 -2.88 6.34
CA GLY A 323 3.17 -1.66 6.90
C GLY A 323 3.77 -1.36 8.26
N ALA A 324 3.94 -0.09 8.60
CA ALA A 324 4.35 0.37 9.93
C ALA A 324 3.43 1.51 10.39
N GLN A 325 2.98 1.49 11.65
CA GLN A 325 2.15 2.55 12.22
C GLN A 325 2.42 2.70 13.71
N TRP A 326 2.65 3.94 14.16
CA TRP A 326 2.68 4.28 15.58
C TRP A 326 1.28 4.59 16.11
N TYR A 327 1.04 4.20 17.36
CA TYR A 327 -0.18 4.46 18.10
C TYR A 327 0.15 5.07 19.46
N VAL A 328 -0.69 6.00 19.91
CA VAL A 328 -0.69 6.56 21.26
C VAL A 328 -2.09 6.36 21.84
N ASN A 329 -2.19 5.67 22.98
CA ASN A 329 -3.45 5.29 23.62
C ASN A 329 -4.44 4.55 22.69
N GLY A 330 -3.92 3.77 21.74
CA GLY A 330 -4.71 3.03 20.76
C GLY A 330 -5.12 3.84 19.52
N GLU A 331 -4.83 5.14 19.48
CA GLU A 331 -5.11 5.99 18.32
C GLU A 331 -3.90 6.09 17.41
N ALA A 332 -4.11 5.95 16.09
CA ALA A 332 -3.03 6.04 15.11
C ALA A 332 -2.49 7.47 15.06
N VAL A 333 -1.18 7.63 15.22
CA VAL A 333 -0.54 8.94 15.08
C VAL A 333 -0.44 9.30 13.60
N ALA A 334 -1.04 10.43 13.21
CA ALA A 334 -0.98 10.96 11.86
C ALA A 334 0.48 11.13 11.40
N ASP A 335 0.75 10.91 10.11
CA ASP A 335 2.09 11.00 9.48
C ASP A 335 3.16 10.00 9.98
N TYR A 336 2.87 9.21 11.02
CA TYR A 336 3.71 8.12 11.51
C TYR A 336 3.26 6.74 11.00
N GLY A 337 2.55 6.74 9.86
CA GLY A 337 2.15 5.56 9.11
C GLY A 337 2.91 5.41 7.79
N ASN A 338 3.33 4.20 7.46
CA ASN A 338 3.97 3.90 6.18
C ASN A 338 3.55 2.50 5.69
N SER A 339 2.80 2.43 4.59
CA SER A 339 2.35 1.17 3.99
C SER A 339 3.48 0.41 3.24
N TYR A 340 4.61 1.05 2.98
CA TYR A 340 5.77 0.49 2.29
C TYR A 340 7.05 0.69 3.12
N PHE A 341 7.01 0.27 4.38
CA PHE A 341 8.13 0.36 5.29
C PHE A 341 9.17 -0.73 5.00
N GLN A 342 10.37 -0.33 4.58
CA GLN A 342 11.51 -1.25 4.40
C GLN A 342 11.97 -1.80 5.75
N VAL A 343 11.81 -3.10 5.95
CA VAL A 343 12.24 -3.83 7.14
C VAL A 343 13.65 -4.37 6.93
N THR A 344 14.59 -3.87 7.73
CA THR A 344 16.00 -4.29 7.70
C THR A 344 16.48 -4.53 9.13
N ASN A 345 17.41 -5.46 9.31
CA ASN A 345 17.93 -5.78 10.64
C ASN A 345 18.60 -4.55 11.28
N GLY A 346 18.29 -4.28 12.54
CA GLY A 346 18.81 -3.14 13.30
C GLY A 346 18.17 -1.79 13.00
N LYS A 347 17.21 -1.71 12.06
CA LYS A 347 16.52 -0.46 11.73
C LYS A 347 15.71 0.04 12.92
N THR A 348 15.82 1.34 13.18
CA THR A 348 15.06 2.03 14.23
C THR A 348 13.99 2.90 13.61
N SER A 349 12.77 2.81 14.13
CA SER A 349 11.70 3.79 13.90
C SER A 349 11.59 4.67 15.14
N VAL A 350 11.35 5.96 14.95
CA VAL A 350 11.25 6.95 16.02
C VAL A 350 9.91 7.66 15.90
N LEU A 351 9.20 7.78 17.01
CA LEU A 351 8.05 8.64 17.19
C LEU A 351 8.51 9.91 17.91
N ASP A 352 8.29 11.07 17.29
CA ASP A 352 8.35 12.37 17.97
C ASP A 352 6.92 12.78 18.32
N TYR A 353 6.64 12.99 19.60
CA TYR A 353 5.29 13.28 20.06
C TYR A 353 5.28 14.39 21.11
N THR A 354 4.15 15.08 21.24
CA THR A 354 3.89 16.07 22.29
C THR A 354 2.50 15.82 22.82
N LEU A 355 2.38 15.60 24.13
CA LEU A 355 1.10 15.51 24.80
C LEU A 355 0.58 16.92 25.05
N ASP A 356 -0.60 17.26 24.56
CA ASP A 356 -1.20 18.61 24.60
C ASP A 356 -2.32 18.76 25.66
N ARG A 357 -2.35 17.87 26.65
CA ARG A 357 -3.37 17.82 27.71
C ARG A 357 -2.78 17.40 29.05
N LEU A 358 -3.48 17.75 30.13
CA LEU A 358 -3.02 17.54 31.52
C LEU A 358 -3.77 16.43 32.27
N ASP A 359 -4.91 15.98 31.76
CA ASP A 359 -5.78 14.96 32.38
C ASP A 359 -5.28 13.51 32.20
N THR A 360 -4.14 13.33 31.55
CA THR A 360 -3.59 12.03 31.19
C THR A 360 -2.50 11.62 32.18
N GLN A 361 -2.70 10.51 32.90
CA GLN A 361 -1.73 10.02 33.90
C GLN A 361 -0.62 9.14 33.30
N SER A 362 -0.91 8.46 32.19
CA SER A 362 0.06 7.62 31.48
C SER A 362 -0.28 7.55 30.00
N LEU A 363 0.74 7.28 29.18
CA LEU A 363 0.61 7.06 27.74
C LEU A 363 1.00 5.62 27.40
N ASN A 364 0.10 4.90 26.72
CA ASN A 364 0.46 3.68 26.03
C ASN A 364 0.99 4.04 24.63
N VAL A 365 2.26 3.74 24.35
CA VAL A 365 2.87 4.00 23.04
C VAL A 365 3.21 2.68 22.39
N GLN A 366 2.79 2.49 21.14
CA GLN A 366 2.97 1.24 20.42
C GLN A 366 3.40 1.49 18.98
N LEU A 367 4.36 0.71 18.48
CA LEU A 367 4.62 0.55 17.06
C LEU A 367 4.12 -0.82 16.61
N CYS A 368 3.35 -0.84 15.52
CA CYS A 368 2.89 -2.04 14.85
C CYS A 368 3.57 -2.18 13.48
N LEU A 369 4.18 -3.33 13.21
CA LEU A 369 4.56 -3.77 11.88
C LEU A 369 3.52 -4.79 11.38
N THR A 370 2.92 -4.52 10.22
CA THR A 370 1.91 -5.37 9.58
C THR A 370 2.49 -6.00 8.32
N MET A 371 2.72 -7.31 8.36
CA MET A 371 3.27 -8.08 7.25
C MET A 371 2.19 -8.35 6.19
N ALA A 372 2.60 -8.67 4.97
CA ALA A 372 1.67 -8.90 3.86
C ALA A 372 0.83 -10.19 3.97
N ASP A 373 1.26 -11.14 4.82
CA ASP A 373 0.48 -12.33 5.18
C ASP A 373 -0.53 -12.07 6.31
N GLY A 374 -0.65 -10.81 6.76
CA GLY A 374 -1.51 -10.39 7.86
C GLY A 374 -0.88 -10.53 9.25
N THR A 375 0.33 -11.08 9.35
CA THR A 375 1.05 -11.19 10.62
C THR A 375 1.37 -9.79 11.17
N VAL A 376 1.14 -9.56 12.47
CA VAL A 376 1.51 -8.31 13.14
C VAL A 376 2.64 -8.56 14.15
N ARG A 377 3.60 -7.63 14.22
CA ARG A 377 4.62 -7.54 15.27
C ARG A 377 4.48 -6.19 15.97
N THR A 378 4.46 -6.21 17.29
CA THR A 378 4.26 -5.00 18.09
C THR A 378 5.39 -4.80 19.08
N ALA A 379 5.81 -3.56 19.27
CA ALA A 379 6.55 -3.13 20.44
C ALA A 379 5.75 -2.05 21.14
N GLN A 380 5.60 -2.17 22.44
CA GLN A 380 4.79 -1.24 23.23
C GLN A 380 5.46 -0.91 24.55
N THR A 381 5.15 0.27 25.06
CA THR A 381 5.58 0.73 26.38
C THR A 381 4.49 1.59 27.01
N THR A 382 4.52 1.73 28.33
CA THR A 382 3.65 2.64 29.08
C THR A 382 4.52 3.67 29.78
N LEU A 383 4.30 4.94 29.47
CA LEU A 383 5.07 6.06 29.98
C LEU A 383 4.24 6.80 31.03
N PRO A 384 4.74 7.01 32.26
CA PRO A 384 4.06 7.88 33.20
C PRO A 384 4.12 9.33 32.71
N VAL A 385 3.06 10.09 32.98
CA VAL A 385 2.99 11.53 32.68
C VAL A 385 3.17 12.31 33.98
N ALA A 386 4.01 13.34 33.94
CA ALA A 386 4.21 14.22 35.08
C ALA A 386 2.94 15.03 35.34
N SER A 387 2.50 15.09 36.60
CA SER A 387 1.50 16.06 37.02
C SER A 387 2.06 17.48 36.91
N VAL A 388 1.29 18.40 36.35
CA VAL A 388 1.63 19.82 36.31
C VAL A 388 0.74 20.53 37.32
N ASP A 389 1.37 21.13 38.32
CA ASP A 389 0.71 22.08 39.22
C ASP A 389 0.54 23.40 38.46
N LEU A 390 -0.70 23.85 38.29
CA LEU A 390 -1.00 25.07 37.56
C LEU A 390 -0.83 26.31 38.44
N ALA A 391 -0.86 26.17 39.78
CA ALA A 391 -0.83 27.27 40.73
C ALA A 391 -1.70 28.45 40.27
N LEU A 392 -2.99 28.17 40.03
CA LEU A 392 -3.93 29.15 39.51
C LEU A 392 -4.07 30.33 40.47
N ASP A 393 -4.12 31.54 39.91
CA ASP A 393 -4.48 32.78 40.61
C ASP A 393 -5.52 33.51 39.77
N ALA A 394 -6.49 34.14 40.41
CA ALA A 394 -7.56 34.81 39.70
C ALA A 394 -8.10 36.04 40.44
N SER A 395 -8.62 37.00 39.70
CA SER A 395 -9.27 38.19 40.26
C SER A 395 -10.51 38.58 39.44
N LEU A 396 -11.48 39.17 40.12
CA LEU A 396 -12.66 39.73 39.46
C LEU A 396 -12.43 41.19 39.09
N ASN A 397 -12.99 41.61 37.96
CA ASN A 397 -13.00 43.02 37.55
C ASN A 397 -13.84 43.91 38.49
N LEU A 398 -14.71 43.32 39.31
CA LEU A 398 -15.56 43.99 40.31
C LEU A 398 -15.75 43.10 41.55
N GLU A 399 -15.59 43.69 42.73
CA GLU A 399 -15.95 43.06 44.02
C GLU A 399 -17.42 43.30 44.39
N ARG A 400 -18.03 44.37 43.85
CA ARG A 400 -19.43 44.72 44.04
C ARG A 400 -20.00 45.49 42.86
N ALA A 401 -21.28 45.27 42.55
CA ALA A 401 -22.03 46.09 41.60
C ALA A 401 -23.47 46.38 42.06
N ASP A 402 -23.86 47.66 42.05
CA ASP A 402 -25.27 48.08 42.15
C ASP A 402 -25.80 48.30 40.72
N VAL A 403 -26.84 47.56 40.32
CA VAL A 403 -27.33 47.49 38.94
C VAL A 403 -28.84 47.72 38.93
N TYR A 404 -29.31 48.67 38.12
CA TYR A 404 -30.75 48.92 37.99
C TYR A 404 -31.49 47.69 37.43
N PRO A 405 -32.71 47.41 37.90
CA PRO A 405 -33.54 46.32 37.38
C PRO A 405 -33.64 46.29 35.85
N GLY A 406 -33.45 45.11 35.27
CA GLY A 406 -33.44 44.88 33.82
C GLY A 406 -32.18 45.38 33.10
N LYS A 407 -31.15 45.87 33.81
CA LYS A 407 -29.82 46.14 33.25
C LYS A 407 -28.88 44.96 33.47
N THR A 408 -27.91 44.83 32.57
CA THR A 408 -26.91 43.76 32.58
C THR A 408 -25.56 44.31 32.98
N VAL A 409 -24.83 43.57 33.82
CA VAL A 409 -23.41 43.79 34.12
C VAL A 409 -22.63 42.55 33.70
N THR A 410 -21.43 42.76 33.14
CA THR A 410 -20.50 41.69 32.79
C THR A 410 -19.46 41.57 33.91
N ILE A 411 -19.48 40.42 34.59
CA ILE A 411 -18.48 40.04 35.57
C ILE A 411 -17.41 39.23 34.83
N THR A 412 -16.15 39.62 34.93
CA THR A 412 -15.02 38.95 34.27
C THR A 412 -14.03 38.51 35.34
N ALA A 413 -13.70 37.22 35.34
CA ALA A 413 -12.57 36.68 36.07
C ALA A 413 -11.33 36.66 35.16
N ASP A 414 -10.30 37.40 35.57
CA ASP A 414 -8.95 37.33 35.04
C ASP A 414 -8.24 36.16 35.72
N VAL A 415 -7.75 35.19 34.93
CA VAL A 415 -7.12 33.97 35.45
C VAL A 415 -5.68 33.92 34.97
N THR A 416 -4.78 33.66 35.89
CA THR A 416 -3.35 33.55 35.63
C THR A 416 -2.76 32.27 36.19
N SER A 417 -1.67 31.81 35.58
CA SER A 417 -0.90 30.67 36.02
C SER A 417 0.58 30.90 35.70
N PRO A 418 1.49 30.72 36.66
CA PRO A 418 2.92 30.81 36.41
C PRO A 418 3.45 29.65 35.54
N ALA A 419 2.65 28.61 35.29
CA ALA A 419 3.06 27.43 34.53
C ALA A 419 3.35 27.72 33.03
N ALA A 420 3.04 28.93 32.54
CA ALA A 420 3.39 29.44 31.20
C ALA A 420 3.18 28.44 30.04
N LEU A 421 2.17 27.55 30.17
CA LEU A 421 1.88 26.53 29.18
C LEU A 421 1.32 27.20 27.91
N PRO A 422 1.64 26.69 26.71
CA PRO A 422 1.20 27.30 25.45
C PRO A 422 -0.32 27.49 25.40
N LYS A 423 -1.07 26.46 25.82
CA LYS A 423 -2.52 26.47 25.90
C LYS A 423 -3.02 25.39 26.85
N VAL A 424 -3.83 25.76 27.83
CA VAL A 424 -4.48 24.81 28.76
C VAL A 424 -5.92 25.24 29.01
N THR A 425 -6.83 24.29 29.10
CA THR A 425 -8.23 24.57 29.48
C THR A 425 -8.50 24.00 30.86
N VAL A 426 -9.06 24.82 31.74
CA VAL A 426 -9.43 24.45 33.11
C VAL A 426 -10.94 24.67 33.30
N PRO A 427 -11.59 23.86 34.15
CA PRO A 427 -13.02 24.01 34.42
C PRO A 427 -13.31 25.28 35.23
N VAL A 428 -14.54 25.79 35.06
CA VAL A 428 -15.08 26.97 35.75
C VAL A 428 -16.52 26.67 36.15
N GLN A 429 -16.91 27.04 37.37
CA GLN A 429 -18.29 26.93 37.86
C GLN A 429 -18.73 28.28 38.41
N TRP A 430 -19.89 28.77 37.96
CA TRP A 430 -20.52 29.99 38.46
C TRP A 430 -21.75 29.65 39.29
N GLU A 431 -21.88 30.27 40.45
CA GLU A 431 -23.00 30.09 41.36
C GLU A 431 -23.60 31.43 41.78
N LEU A 432 -24.92 31.49 41.93
CA LEU A 432 -25.65 32.62 42.50
C LEU A 432 -26.38 32.14 43.74
N ASP A 433 -26.10 32.73 44.89
CA ASP A 433 -26.63 32.34 46.20
C ASP A 433 -26.45 30.83 46.47
N GLY A 434 -25.29 30.27 46.09
CA GLY A 434 -24.94 28.86 46.24
C GLY A 434 -25.65 27.90 45.26
N ASN A 435 -26.27 28.41 44.19
CA ASN A 435 -26.90 27.59 43.15
C ASN A 435 -26.17 27.79 41.81
N VAL A 436 -25.80 26.67 41.17
CA VAL A 436 -25.15 26.68 39.84
C VAL A 436 -26.01 27.44 38.82
N ILE A 437 -25.38 28.40 38.14
CA ILE A 437 -26.03 29.21 37.11
C ILE A 437 -26.12 28.41 35.80
N PRO A 438 -27.34 28.09 35.31
CA PRO A 438 -27.49 27.34 34.07
C PRO A 438 -26.93 28.13 32.88
N ASN A 439 -26.19 27.44 32.00
CA ASN A 439 -25.58 28.00 30.78
C ASN A 439 -24.45 29.01 30.99
N ALA A 440 -23.96 29.20 32.21
CA ALA A 440 -22.72 29.94 32.44
C ALA A 440 -21.53 29.23 31.78
N PRO A 441 -20.47 29.94 31.37
CA PRO A 441 -19.27 29.32 30.83
C PRO A 441 -18.68 28.31 31.81
N GLN A 442 -18.36 27.12 31.30
CA GLN A 442 -17.93 25.96 32.11
C GLN A 442 -16.41 25.77 32.13
N THR A 443 -15.67 26.58 31.37
CA THR A 443 -14.22 26.47 31.22
C THR A 443 -13.59 27.81 30.91
N VAL A 444 -12.33 27.98 31.30
CA VAL A 444 -11.45 29.06 30.83
C VAL A 444 -10.22 28.45 30.17
N THR A 445 -9.80 29.05 29.06
CA THR A 445 -8.56 28.66 28.37
C THR A 445 -7.47 29.67 28.69
N LEU A 446 -6.37 29.20 29.27
CA LEU A 446 -5.17 29.98 29.51
C LEU A 446 -4.21 29.79 28.34
N GLU A 447 -3.80 30.89 27.70
CA GLU A 447 -2.75 30.90 26.70
C GLU A 447 -1.51 31.61 27.29
N ASN A 448 -0.37 30.92 27.30
CA ASN A 448 0.85 31.35 27.99
C ASN A 448 0.59 31.77 29.46
N GLY A 449 -0.30 31.05 30.14
CA GLY A 449 -0.62 31.30 31.54
C GLY A 449 -1.64 32.42 31.80
N HIS A 450 -2.32 32.96 30.78
CA HIS A 450 -3.34 34.00 30.98
C HIS A 450 -4.65 33.65 30.26
N GLY A 451 -5.79 33.90 30.89
CA GLY A 451 -7.10 33.76 30.27
C GLY A 451 -8.17 34.54 31.02
N GLN A 452 -9.34 34.68 30.39
CA GLN A 452 -10.48 35.38 30.95
C GLN A 452 -11.75 34.56 30.73
N VAL A 453 -12.65 34.60 31.71
CA VAL A 453 -14.00 34.05 31.60
C VAL A 453 -14.98 35.06 32.14
N SER A 454 -16.10 35.26 31.44
CA SER A 454 -17.08 36.29 31.80
C SER A 454 -18.49 35.75 31.89
N LEU A 455 -19.26 36.29 32.83
CA LEU A 455 -20.67 36.03 33.02
C LEU A 455 -21.44 37.35 32.90
N ASP A 456 -22.44 37.37 32.02
CA ASP A 456 -23.41 38.46 31.95
C ASP A 456 -24.55 38.18 32.93
N TRP A 457 -24.69 39.03 33.95
CA TRP A 457 -25.78 38.95 34.92
C TRP A 457 -26.77 40.10 34.69
N THR A 458 -28.06 39.78 34.58
CA THR A 458 -29.12 40.78 34.43
C THR A 458 -29.88 40.94 35.74
N ALA A 459 -29.91 42.17 36.25
CA ALA A 459 -30.48 42.49 37.54
C ALA A 459 -32.01 42.24 37.57
N PRO A 460 -32.53 41.48 38.55
CA PRO A 460 -33.96 41.33 38.80
C PRO A 460 -34.56 42.58 39.46
N ASP A 461 -35.82 42.52 39.92
CA ASP A 461 -36.60 43.71 40.33
C ASP A 461 -36.09 44.41 41.61
N ASP A 462 -35.57 43.68 42.61
CA ASP A 462 -34.87 44.20 43.79
C ASP A 462 -34.16 43.02 44.51
N GLY A 463 -33.06 43.28 45.23
CA GLY A 463 -32.40 42.25 46.05
C GLY A 463 -30.87 42.30 46.08
N LYS A 464 -30.31 41.53 47.01
CA LYS A 464 -28.87 41.29 47.14
C LYS A 464 -28.60 39.83 46.77
N TYR A 465 -27.57 39.59 45.97
CA TYR A 465 -27.17 38.28 45.47
C TYR A 465 -25.66 38.13 45.67
N ASP A 466 -25.24 36.95 46.12
CA ASP A 466 -23.82 36.62 46.26
C ASP A 466 -23.43 35.73 45.07
N LEU A 467 -22.55 36.25 44.20
CA LEU A 467 -22.04 35.53 43.04
C LEU A 467 -20.69 34.91 43.38
N THR A 468 -20.55 33.61 43.16
CA THR A 468 -19.29 32.88 43.35
C THR A 468 -18.81 32.32 42.01
N VAL A 469 -17.50 32.37 41.76
CA VAL A 469 -16.85 31.65 40.66
C VAL A 469 -15.71 30.78 41.19
N SER A 470 -15.82 29.48 40.91
CA SER A 470 -14.78 28.48 41.19
C SER A 470 -14.03 28.15 39.90
N ILE A 471 -12.70 28.12 39.96
CA ILE A 471 -11.83 27.90 38.79
C ILE A 471 -10.80 26.82 39.12
N GLY A 472 -10.74 25.77 38.30
CA GLY A 472 -9.84 24.62 38.49
C GLY A 472 -10.52 23.40 39.13
N ASN A 473 -9.72 22.37 39.43
CA ASN A 473 -10.17 21.15 40.13
C ASN A 473 -9.47 21.05 41.50
N ALA A 474 -8.25 20.50 41.53
CA ALA A 474 -7.50 20.29 42.78
C ALA A 474 -6.84 21.57 43.33
N ASP A 475 -6.51 22.51 42.44
CA ASP A 475 -5.96 23.85 42.74
C ASP A 475 -7.05 24.91 42.56
N GLU A 476 -8.21 24.71 43.21
CA GLU A 476 -9.39 25.55 43.05
C GLU A 476 -9.17 26.96 43.59
N VAL A 477 -9.45 27.98 42.77
CA VAL A 477 -9.56 29.38 43.19
C VAL A 477 -11.03 29.75 43.21
N GLU A 478 -11.53 30.19 44.36
CA GLU A 478 -12.89 30.67 44.55
C GLU A 478 -12.88 32.18 44.75
N LEU A 479 -13.72 32.90 43.99
CA LEU A 479 -13.87 34.35 44.06
C LEU A 479 -15.34 34.71 44.31
N GLU A 480 -15.58 35.75 45.09
CA GLU A 480 -16.92 36.23 45.44
C GLU A 480 -17.15 37.66 44.95
N CYS A 481 -18.39 37.96 44.54
CA CYS A 481 -18.84 39.29 44.13
C CYS A 481 -20.23 39.57 44.70
N GLU A 482 -20.40 40.72 45.34
CA GLU A 482 -21.70 41.18 45.85
C GLU A 482 -22.48 41.90 44.73
N LEU A 483 -23.63 41.38 44.34
CA LEU A 483 -24.52 42.00 43.35
C LEU A 483 -25.76 42.54 44.02
N ARG A 484 -26.16 43.76 43.65
CA ARG A 484 -27.39 44.37 44.15
C ARG A 484 -28.23 44.89 42.99
N ALA A 485 -29.49 44.46 42.95
CA ALA A 485 -30.52 45.08 42.12
C ALA A 485 -31.14 46.22 42.91
N ALA A 486 -30.92 47.48 42.53
CA ALA A 486 -31.45 48.67 43.23
C ALA A 486 -31.52 49.90 42.33
#